data_AF-A0AAN8FWA6-F1
#
_entry.id   AF-A0AAN8FWA6-F1
#
_cell.length_a   1.000
_cell.length_b   1.000
_cell.length_c   1.000
_cell.angle_alpha   90.00
_cell.angle_beta   90.00
_cell.angle_gamma   90.00
#
_symmetry.space_group_name_H-M   'P 1'
#
loop_
_entity.id
_entity.type
_entity.pdbx_description
1 polymer ?
#
loop_
_entity_poly.entity_id
_entity_poly.type
_entity_poly.pdbx_seq_one_letter_code
_entity_poly.pdbx_strand_id
1 'polypeptide(L)'
;RFSNCGSDTKIAKVPILITFLQDVTRAVESIRHKHELTVAGMREIIANSIMIMQTKIADATRRRRNFTKEATAILQEYYADHFNHPYPNEKEKLLLAAKCHISLQQVSNWFGNRRIRTKKSQRLEEFANFGRF
;
A
#
# COMPACT_ATOMS: atom_id res chain seq x y z
N ARG A 1 -70.11 -58.31 -5.44
CA ARG A 1 -70.15 -57.20 -6.43
C ARG A 1 -69.51 -55.99 -5.75
N PHE A 2 -68.24 -55.69 -6.12
CA PHE A 2 -67.47 -54.44 -5.92
C PHE A 2 -67.39 -53.84 -4.50
N SER A 3 -66.28 -53.34 -3.96
CA SER A 3 -64.87 -53.25 -4.35
C SER A 3 -64.12 -52.83 -3.09
N ASN A 4 -62.97 -53.44 -2.83
CA ASN A 4 -61.94 -52.86 -1.97
C ASN A 4 -61.51 -51.51 -2.57
N CYS A 5 -61.74 -50.40 -1.88
CA CYS A 5 -61.11 -49.11 -2.18
C CYS A 5 -60.52 -48.58 -0.87
N GLY A 6 -59.31 -49.05 -0.55
CA GLY A 6 -58.67 -48.79 0.73
C GLY A 6 -57.16 -48.88 0.62
N SER A 7 -56.55 -48.18 -0.34
CA SER A 7 -55.08 -48.02 -0.37
C SER A 7 -54.67 -47.10 -1.51
N ASP A 8 -54.56 -45.78 -1.30
CA ASP A 8 -53.81 -44.91 -2.24
C ASP A 8 -53.36 -43.54 -1.70
N THR A 9 -53.23 -43.35 -0.38
CA THR A 9 -52.78 -42.06 0.21
C THR A 9 -51.48 -42.10 1.01
N LYS A 10 -50.83 -43.27 1.13
CA LYS A 10 -49.56 -43.39 1.88
C LYS A 10 -48.30 -43.29 1.01
N ILE A 11 -48.40 -43.51 -0.31
CA ILE A 11 -47.24 -43.58 -1.21
C ILE A 11 -46.83 -42.19 -1.74
N ALA A 12 -47.76 -41.24 -1.88
CA ALA A 12 -47.46 -39.89 -2.38
C ALA A 12 -46.73 -38.96 -1.37
N LYS A 13 -46.73 -39.29 -0.07
CA LYS A 13 -46.11 -38.46 0.98
C LYS A 13 -44.60 -38.66 1.13
N VAL A 14 -44.08 -39.83 0.76
CA VAL A 14 -42.65 -40.17 0.87
C VAL A 14 -41.79 -39.35 -0.10
N PRO A 15 -42.16 -39.18 -1.39
CA PRO A 15 -41.44 -38.32 -2.31
C PRO A 15 -41.39 -36.85 -1.87
N ILE A 16 -42.50 -36.33 -1.32
CA ILE A 16 -42.60 -34.94 -0.85
C ILE A 16 -41.68 -34.68 0.35
N LEU A 17 -41.59 -35.63 1.29
CA LEU A 17 -40.68 -35.51 2.43
C LEU A 17 -39.22 -35.60 2.00
N ILE A 18 -38.90 -36.43 1.02
CA ILE A 18 -37.55 -36.53 0.44
C ILE A 18 -37.16 -35.22 -0.25
N THR A 19 -38.03 -34.63 -1.07
CA THR A 19 -37.75 -33.35 -1.72
C THR A 19 -37.60 -32.21 -0.71
N PHE A 20 -38.44 -32.19 0.34
CA PHE A 20 -38.34 -31.22 1.42
C PHE A 20 -37.01 -31.33 2.19
N LEU A 21 -36.58 -32.55 2.53
CA LEU A 21 -35.27 -32.78 3.18
C LEU A 21 -34.11 -32.38 2.27
N GLN A 22 -34.20 -32.61 0.96
CA GLN A 22 -33.23 -32.15 -0.02
C GLN A 22 -33.19 -30.61 -0.11
N ASP A 23 -34.35 -29.94 -0.05
CA ASP A 23 -34.44 -28.47 -0.07
C ASP A 23 -33.83 -27.86 1.20
N VAL A 24 -34.11 -28.43 2.37
CA VAL A 24 -33.51 -28.01 3.65
C VAL A 24 -32.00 -28.21 3.63
N THR A 25 -31.52 -29.34 3.13
CA THR A 25 -30.08 -29.62 3.01
C THR A 25 -29.41 -28.61 2.09
N ARG A 26 -29.99 -28.35 0.91
CA ARG A 26 -29.50 -27.32 -0.03
C ARG A 26 -29.49 -25.92 0.59
N ALA A 27 -30.51 -25.58 1.38
CA ALA A 27 -30.56 -24.29 2.08
C ALA A 27 -29.44 -24.16 3.12
N VAL A 28 -29.19 -25.20 3.92
CA VAL A 28 -28.11 -25.23 4.91
C VAL A 28 -26.74 -25.13 4.24
N GLU A 29 -26.52 -25.85 3.15
CA GLU A 29 -25.27 -25.77 2.36
C GLU A 29 -25.07 -24.38 1.76
N SER A 30 -26.14 -23.75 1.25
CA SER A 30 -26.10 -22.37 0.75
C SER A 30 -25.70 -21.39 1.87
N ILE A 31 -26.25 -21.55 3.08
CA ILE A 31 -25.88 -20.72 4.24
C ILE A 31 -24.42 -20.94 4.60
N ARG A 32 -23.96 -22.20 4.67
CA ARG A 32 -22.57 -22.53 4.98
C ARG A 32 -21.62 -21.92 3.95
N HIS A 33 -21.94 -22.03 2.66
CA HIS A 33 -21.12 -21.45 1.61
C HIS A 33 -21.05 -19.92 1.70
N LYS A 34 -22.17 -19.24 1.95
CA LYS A 34 -22.16 -17.78 2.19
C LYS A 34 -21.34 -17.40 3.41
N HIS A 35 -21.42 -18.19 4.49
CA HIS A 35 -20.59 -17.99 5.68
C HIS A 35 -19.10 -18.13 5.35
N GLU A 36 -18.71 -19.17 4.62
CA GLU A 36 -17.32 -19.38 4.17
C GLU A 36 -16.80 -18.21 3.34
N LEU A 37 -17.61 -17.73 2.38
CA LEU A 37 -17.26 -16.55 1.57
C LEU A 37 -17.10 -15.29 2.43
N THR A 38 -18.00 -15.09 3.39
CA THR A 38 -17.94 -13.95 4.33
C THR A 38 -16.67 -14.00 5.17
N VAL A 39 -16.34 -15.19 5.71
CA VAL A 39 -15.12 -15.40 6.48
C VAL A 39 -13.88 -15.21 5.63
N ALA A 40 -13.86 -15.68 4.38
CA ALA A 40 -12.76 -15.47 3.46
C ALA A 40 -12.53 -13.98 3.17
N GLY A 41 -13.61 -13.22 2.90
CA GLY A 41 -13.53 -11.77 2.69
C GLY A 41 -13.00 -11.04 3.92
N MET A 42 -13.45 -11.41 5.12
CA MET A 42 -12.92 -10.84 6.37
C MET A 42 -11.43 -11.12 6.55
N ARG A 43 -10.99 -12.35 6.25
CA ARG A 43 -9.56 -12.73 6.31
C ARG A 43 -8.72 -11.90 5.35
N GLU A 44 -9.21 -11.65 4.13
CA GLU A 44 -8.51 -10.83 3.14
C GLU A 44 -8.37 -9.38 3.62
N ILE A 45 -9.45 -8.78 4.14
CA ILE A 45 -9.42 -7.40 4.70
C ILE A 45 -8.39 -7.30 5.83
N ILE A 46 -8.38 -8.29 6.73
CA ILE A 46 -7.43 -8.32 7.85
C ILE A 46 -5.99 -8.49 7.34
N ALA A 47 -5.75 -9.42 6.41
CA ALA A 47 -4.43 -9.67 5.84
C ALA A 47 -3.87 -8.41 5.15
N ASN A 48 -4.69 -7.73 4.34
CA ASN A 48 -4.32 -6.48 3.69
C ASN A 48 -4.00 -5.39 4.71
N SER A 49 -4.81 -5.28 5.76
CA SER A 49 -4.59 -4.32 6.84
C SER A 49 -3.29 -4.60 7.59
N ILE A 50 -3.01 -5.87 7.92
CA ILE A 50 -1.77 -6.31 8.55
C ILE A 50 -0.57 -5.97 7.67
N MET A 51 -0.63 -6.27 6.37
CA MET A 51 0.45 -5.99 5.42
C MET A 51 0.76 -4.49 5.34
N ILE A 52 -0.26 -3.64 5.29
CA ILE A 52 -0.10 -2.18 5.28
C ILE A 52 0.50 -1.69 6.61
N MET A 53 0.01 -2.20 7.74
CA MET A 53 0.54 -1.85 9.07
C MET A 53 2.00 -2.27 9.22
N GLN A 54 2.35 -3.48 8.80
CA GLN A 54 3.72 -3.99 8.83
C GLN A 54 4.65 -3.14 7.96
N THR A 55 4.24 -2.75 6.76
CA THR A 55 5.01 -1.84 5.90
C THR A 55 5.26 -0.49 6.58
N LYS A 56 4.22 0.11 7.18
CA LYS A 56 4.35 1.38 7.90
C LYS A 56 5.29 1.28 9.11
N ILE A 57 5.21 0.18 9.86
CA ILE A 57 6.11 -0.08 10.99
C ILE A 57 7.55 -0.28 10.49
N ALA A 58 7.75 -1.01 9.39
CA ALA A 58 9.06 -1.20 8.77
C ALA A 58 9.67 0.14 8.34
N ASP A 59 8.88 1.02 7.71
CA ASP A 59 9.33 2.36 7.31
C ASP A 59 9.61 3.28 8.50
N ALA A 60 8.81 3.19 9.57
CA ALA A 60 9.00 3.98 10.79
C ALA A 60 10.23 3.52 11.60
N THR A 61 10.47 2.20 11.65
CA THR A 61 11.63 1.61 12.32
C THR A 61 12.91 1.72 11.49
N ARG A 62 12.77 1.90 10.17
CA ARG A 62 13.88 2.28 9.30
C ARG A 62 14.39 3.66 9.70
N ARG A 63 15.37 3.68 10.61
CA ARG A 63 16.02 4.91 11.08
C ARG A 63 16.41 5.75 9.86
N ARG A 64 15.78 6.92 9.71
CA ARG A 64 16.24 7.93 8.75
C ARG A 64 17.64 8.35 9.20
N ARG A 65 18.66 7.78 8.57
CA ARG A 65 20.04 8.16 8.82
C ARG A 65 20.27 9.48 8.10
N ASN A 66 20.41 10.56 8.86
CA ASN A 66 20.97 11.79 8.33
C ASN A 66 22.36 11.48 7.77
N PHE A 67 22.74 12.18 6.70
CA PHE A 67 24.12 12.10 6.23
C PHE A 67 25.06 12.64 7.31
N THR A 68 26.31 12.19 7.30
CA THR A 68 27.34 12.75 8.16
C THR A 68 27.50 14.25 7.88
N LYS A 69 28.01 15.00 8.86
CA LYS A 69 28.29 16.43 8.68
C LYS A 69 29.24 16.67 7.50
N GLU A 70 30.25 15.81 7.37
CA GLU A 70 31.22 15.81 6.28
C GLU A 70 30.56 15.57 4.91
N ALA A 71 29.77 14.50 4.76
CA ALA A 71 29.06 14.23 3.51
C ALA A 71 28.12 15.39 3.15
N THR A 72 27.46 15.97 4.15
CA THR A 72 26.60 17.14 3.94
C THR A 72 27.39 18.37 3.47
N ALA A 73 28.57 18.62 4.04
CA ALA A 73 29.44 19.74 3.66
C ALA A 73 29.92 19.59 2.22
N ILE A 74 30.40 18.41 1.82
CA ILE A 74 30.87 18.12 0.45
C ILE A 74 29.76 18.36 -0.58
N LEU A 75 28.55 17.86 -0.30
CA LEU A 75 27.41 18.06 -1.21
C LEU A 75 26.98 19.53 -1.29
N GLN A 76 27.05 20.26 -0.18
CA GLN A 76 26.74 21.70 -0.13
C GLN A 76 27.76 22.55 -0.87
N GLU A 77 29.05 22.25 -0.71
CA GLU A 77 30.16 22.90 -1.41
C GLU A 77 29.98 22.75 -2.92
N TYR A 78 29.84 21.52 -3.42
CA TYR A 78 29.59 21.29 -4.85
C TYR A 78 28.35 22.06 -5.35
N TYR A 79 27.26 22.04 -4.58
CA TYR A 79 26.03 22.77 -4.95
C TYR A 79 26.24 24.28 -5.01
N ALA A 80 27.03 24.85 -4.10
CA ALA A 80 27.35 26.27 -4.07
C ALA A 80 28.22 26.66 -5.27
N ASP A 81 29.25 25.88 -5.57
CA ASP A 81 30.13 26.10 -6.73
C ASP A 81 29.37 26.02 -8.07
N HIS A 82 28.30 25.21 -8.11
CA HIS A 82 27.46 25.01 -9.29
C HIS A 82 26.07 25.64 -9.12
N PHE A 83 25.95 26.75 -8.39
CA PHE A 83 24.65 27.33 -8.03
C PHE A 83 23.74 27.63 -9.25
N ASN A 84 24.32 28.07 -10.37
CA ASN A 84 23.59 28.37 -11.60
C ASN A 84 23.08 27.10 -12.31
N HIS A 85 23.80 25.98 -12.20
CA HIS A 85 23.44 24.72 -12.83
C HIS A 85 23.81 23.51 -11.94
N PRO A 86 23.06 23.27 -10.84
CA PRO A 86 23.38 22.24 -9.85
C PRO A 86 22.89 20.86 -10.30
N TYR A 87 23.41 20.40 -11.43
CA TYR A 87 23.11 19.13 -12.08
C TYR A 87 24.41 18.37 -12.34
N PRO A 88 24.95 17.66 -11.34
CA PRO A 88 26.11 16.82 -11.55
C PRO A 88 25.79 15.75 -12.61
N ASN A 89 26.71 15.56 -13.55
CA ASN A 89 26.66 14.46 -14.49
C ASN A 89 26.94 13.12 -13.79
N GLU A 90 26.84 12.02 -14.53
CA GLU A 90 26.95 10.68 -13.95
C GLU A 90 28.32 10.41 -13.29
N LYS A 91 29.41 10.88 -13.91
CA LYS A 91 30.76 10.73 -13.35
C LYS A 91 30.92 11.54 -12.07
N GLU A 92 30.41 12.77 -12.04
CA GLU A 92 30.45 13.62 -10.84
C GLU A 92 29.64 13.04 -9.69
N LYS A 93 28.46 12.47 -9.97
CA LYS A 93 27.67 11.80 -8.94
C LYS A 93 28.40 10.59 -8.35
N LEU A 94 29.10 9.81 -9.18
CA LEU A 94 29.92 8.68 -8.72
C LEU A 94 31.07 9.15 -7.81
N LEU A 95 31.75 10.24 -8.17
CA LEU A 95 32.80 10.83 -7.35
C LEU A 95 32.26 11.35 -6.00
N LEU A 96 31.12 12.05 -6.03
CA LEU A 96 30.46 12.54 -4.82
C LEU A 96 30.00 11.38 -3.93
N ALA A 97 29.44 10.33 -4.52
CA ALA A 97 29.03 9.12 -3.80
C ALA A 97 30.22 8.47 -3.08
N ALA A 98 31.35 8.34 -3.77
CA ALA A 98 32.58 7.79 -3.21
C ALA A 98 33.11 8.66 -2.05
N LYS A 99 33.20 9.99 -2.25
CA LYS A 99 33.67 10.94 -1.23
C LYS A 99 32.78 11.00 0.01
N CYS A 100 31.46 10.92 -0.18
CA CYS A 100 30.49 11.04 0.89
C CYS A 100 30.15 9.70 1.58
N HIS A 101 30.68 8.58 1.07
CA HIS A 101 30.34 7.22 1.49
C HIS A 101 28.81 6.95 1.50
N ILE A 102 28.13 7.40 0.45
CA ILE A 102 26.69 7.19 0.23
C ILE A 102 26.43 6.62 -1.16
N SER A 103 25.24 6.08 -1.40
CA SER A 103 24.89 5.53 -2.70
C SER A 103 24.69 6.64 -3.75
N LEU A 104 24.92 6.28 -5.01
CA LEU A 104 24.62 7.13 -6.16
C LEU A 104 23.17 7.66 -6.14
N GLN A 105 22.22 6.80 -5.78
CA GLN A 105 20.81 7.19 -5.65
C GLN A 105 20.60 8.23 -4.55
N GLN A 106 21.32 8.12 -3.42
CA GLN A 106 21.26 9.10 -2.34
C GLN A 106 21.80 10.46 -2.78
N VAL A 107 22.88 10.49 -3.57
CA VAL A 107 23.40 11.73 -4.21
C VAL A 107 22.33 12.33 -5.13
N SER A 108 21.78 11.53 -6.05
CA SER A 108 20.74 11.98 -6.99
C SER A 108 19.53 12.58 -6.27
N ASN A 109 19.04 11.88 -5.25
CA ASN A 109 17.92 12.32 -4.42
C ASN A 109 18.26 13.60 -3.65
N TRP A 110 19.49 13.73 -3.14
CA TRP A 110 19.91 14.92 -2.41
C TRP A 110 19.89 16.16 -3.31
N PHE A 111 20.47 16.08 -4.51
CA PHE A 111 20.48 17.20 -5.47
C PHE A 111 19.06 17.55 -5.94
N GLY A 112 18.22 16.55 -6.23
CA GLY A 112 16.82 16.77 -6.57
C GLY A 112 16.06 17.52 -5.47
N ASN A 113 16.18 17.03 -4.23
CA ASN A 113 15.54 17.65 -3.07
C ASN A 113 16.10 19.04 -2.76
N ARG A 114 17.41 19.26 -2.91
CA ARG A 114 18.06 20.55 -2.66
C ARG A 114 17.54 21.61 -3.61
N ARG A 115 17.43 21.31 -4.92
CA ARG A 115 16.87 22.25 -5.91
C ARG A 115 15.42 22.64 -5.61
N ILE A 116 14.58 21.66 -5.25
CA ILE A 116 13.17 21.92 -4.88
C ILE A 116 13.11 22.86 -3.67
N ARG A 117 13.93 22.62 -2.64
CA ARG A 117 13.99 23.48 -1.45
C ARG A 117 14.44 24.89 -1.79
N THR A 118 15.50 25.06 -2.58
CA THR A 118 15.99 26.38 -3.01
C THR A 118 14.92 27.17 -3.75
N LYS A 119 14.25 26.54 -4.74
CA LYS A 119 13.15 27.18 -5.49
C LYS A 119 11.97 27.55 -4.59
N LYS A 120 11.65 26.70 -3.60
CA LYS A 120 10.59 26.99 -2.63
C LYS A 120 10.96 28.17 -1.73
N SER A 121 12.19 28.25 -1.25
CA SER A 121 12.67 29.37 -0.42
C SER A 121 12.62 30.70 -1.18
N GLN A 122 13.13 30.73 -2.42
CA GLN A 122 13.09 31.93 -3.27
C GLN A 122 11.65 32.45 -3.45
N ARG A 123 10.70 31.55 -3.77
CA ARG A 123 9.30 31.91 -3.91
C ARG A 123 8.69 32.47 -2.63
N LEU A 124 9.06 31.91 -1.47
CA LEU A 124 8.57 32.40 -0.17
C LEU A 124 9.11 33.81 0.14
N GLU A 125 10.38 34.09 -0.21
CA GLU A 125 10.98 35.41 -0.10
C GLU A 125 10.28 36.42 -1.01
N GLU A 126 9.96 36.04 -2.25
CA GLU A 126 9.16 36.86 -3.18
C GLU A 126 7.79 37.22 -2.60
N PHE A 127 7.05 36.25 -2.06
CA PHE A 127 5.76 36.50 -1.42
C PHE A 127 5.88 37.39 -0.18
N ALA A 128 6.90 37.19 0.64
CA ALA A 128 7.14 38.02 1.83
C ALA A 128 7.51 39.46 1.46
N ASN A 129 8.22 39.67 0.35
CA ASN A 129 8.56 41.00 -0.15
C ASN A 129 7.35 41.70 -0.79
N PHE A 130 6.44 40.96 -1.43
CA PHE A 130 5.20 41.54 -1.96
C PHE A 130 4.27 42.06 -0.85
N GLY A 131 4.20 41.37 0.29
CA GLY A 131 3.38 41.79 1.44
C GLY A 131 3.95 42.95 2.28
N ARG A 132 5.07 43.56 1.87
CA ARG A 132 5.68 44.74 2.52
C ARG A 132 5.37 46.07 1.82
N PHE A 133 4.55 46.07 0.77
CA PHE A 133 4.06 47.27 0.10
C PHE A 133 2.62 47.58 0.53
#